data_AF-A0A662C7U1-F1
#
_entry.id   AF-A0A662C7U1-F1
#
_cell.length_a   1.000
_cell.length_b   1.000
_cell.length_c   1.000
_cell.angle_alpha   90.00
_cell.angle_beta   90.00
_cell.angle_gamma   90.00
#
_symmetry.space_group_name_H-M   'P 1'
#
loop_
_entity.id
_entity.type
_entity.pdbx_description
1 polymer ?
#
loop_
_entity_poly.entity_id
_entity_poly.type
_entity_poly.pdbx_seq_one_letter_code
_entity_poly.pdbx_strand_id
1 'polypeptide(L)'
;MTFFEEGCLLRILIGENIQHKGKPLYEWLVLKARESGLAGATVMKGIMGYGANSRIHTSKILRLSEDLPVIIEIVDSKDNLETFLKDVDDVIEVGLATLEKADVRFYRHKDPE
;
A
#
# COMPACT_ATOMS: atom_id res chain seq x y z
N MET A 1 -18.08 -6.74 -12.02
CA MET A 1 -17.06 -7.16 -11.04
C MET A 1 -17.78 -7.91 -9.94
N THR A 2 -17.41 -9.17 -9.70
CA THR A 2 -18.12 -10.07 -8.79
C THR A 2 -17.86 -9.69 -7.34
N PHE A 3 -18.90 -9.67 -6.52
CA PHE A 3 -18.82 -9.46 -5.08
C PHE A 3 -18.17 -10.69 -4.43
N PHE A 4 -17.15 -10.50 -3.61
CA PHE A 4 -16.55 -11.56 -2.80
C PHE A 4 -16.98 -11.35 -1.34
N GLU A 5 -17.70 -12.30 -0.74
CA GLU A 5 -18.04 -12.25 0.70
C GLU A 5 -16.78 -12.37 1.57
N GLU A 6 -15.76 -13.06 1.08
CA GLU A 6 -14.44 -13.17 1.72
C GLU A 6 -13.38 -12.40 0.91
N GLY A 7 -12.99 -11.23 1.42
CA GLY A 7 -11.89 -10.42 0.90
C GLY A 7 -10.66 -10.47 1.80
N CYS A 8 -9.60 -9.81 1.37
CA CYS A 8 -8.43 -9.50 2.18
C CYS A 8 -8.15 -8.00 2.11
N LEU A 9 -7.66 -7.43 3.21
CA LEU A 9 -7.09 -6.10 3.29
C LEU A 9 -5.57 -6.23 3.13
N LEU A 10 -5.05 -5.73 2.01
CA LEU A 10 -3.63 -5.48 1.83
C LEU A 10 -3.29 -4.09 2.38
N ARG A 11 -2.30 -4.03 3.26
CA ARG A 11 -1.70 -2.78 3.73
C ARG A 11 -0.23 -2.75 3.35
N ILE A 12 0.18 -1.75 2.57
CA ILE A 12 1.57 -1.47 2.23
C ILE A 12 2.00 -0.22 2.98
N LEU A 13 3.07 -0.31 3.76
CA LEU A 13 3.65 0.77 4.55
C LEU A 13 5.03 1.09 4.00
N ILE A 14 5.21 2.34 3.55
CA ILE A 14 6.46 2.85 2.98
C ILE A 14 6.76 4.26 3.49
N GLY A 15 7.97 4.75 3.24
CA GLY A 15 8.32 6.16 3.45
C GLY A 15 7.74 7.05 2.34
N GLU A 16 7.40 8.29 2.66
CA GLU A 16 6.87 9.27 1.70
C GLU A 16 7.89 9.63 0.62
N ASN A 17 9.18 9.68 0.96
CA ASN A 17 10.22 10.15 0.05
C ASN A 17 10.71 9.08 -0.95
N ILE A 18 10.17 7.86 -0.90
CA ILE A 18 10.54 6.80 -1.84
C ILE A 18 9.96 7.13 -3.22
N GLN A 19 10.80 7.04 -4.25
CA GLN A 19 10.42 7.31 -5.63
C GLN A 19 10.60 6.08 -6.52
N HIS A 20 9.72 5.94 -7.51
CA HIS A 20 9.86 4.98 -8.58
C HIS A 20 9.52 5.65 -9.91
N LYS A 21 10.40 5.52 -10.91
CA LYS A 21 10.23 6.11 -12.26
C LYS A 21 9.84 7.60 -12.25
N GLY A 22 10.46 8.38 -11.35
CA GLY A 22 10.23 9.83 -11.24
C GLY A 22 8.91 10.22 -10.59
N LYS A 23 8.20 9.29 -9.93
CA LYS A 23 6.97 9.52 -9.17
C LYS A 23 7.15 9.07 -7.72
N PRO A 24 6.44 9.67 -6.76
CA PRO A 24 6.33 9.09 -5.42
C PRO A 24 5.81 7.65 -5.50
N LEU A 25 6.44 6.71 -4.77
CA LEU A 25 6.14 5.29 -4.88
C LEU A 25 4.68 4.99 -4.53
N TYR A 26 4.11 5.66 -3.51
CA TYR A 26 2.69 5.49 -3.16
C TYR A 26 1.75 5.86 -4.32
N GLU A 27 2.06 6.91 -5.07
CA GLU A 27 1.26 7.34 -6.22
C GLU A 27 1.37 6.30 -7.34
N TRP A 28 2.59 5.83 -7.61
CA TRP A 28 2.83 4.80 -8.61
C TRP A 28 2.08 3.50 -8.27
N LEU A 29 2.10 3.07 -7.00
CA LEU A 29 1.39 1.87 -6.54
C LEU A 29 -0.13 1.99 -6.73
N VAL A 30 -0.73 3.15 -6.43
CA VAL A 30 -2.17 3.39 -6.65
C VAL A 30 -2.53 3.33 -8.13
N LEU A 31 -1.71 3.94 -8.99
CA LEU A 31 -1.92 3.86 -10.44
C LEU A 31 -1.79 2.42 -10.93
N LYS A 32 -0.80 1.68 -10.45
CA LYS A 32 -0.59 0.28 -10.81
C LYS A 32 -1.74 -0.61 -10.33
N ALA A 33 -2.27 -0.38 -9.12
CA ALA A 33 -3.44 -1.07 -8.59
C ALA A 33 -4.68 -0.83 -9.47
N ARG A 34 -4.88 0.41 -9.93
CA ARG A 34 -5.95 0.76 -10.86
C ARG A 34 -5.79 0.08 -12.22
N GLU A 35 -4.57 0.07 -12.78
CA GLU A 35 -4.25 -0.62 -14.04
C GLU A 35 -4.48 -2.14 -13.94
N SER A 36 -4.21 -2.71 -12.76
CA SER A 36 -4.41 -4.14 -12.47
C SER A 36 -5.88 -4.49 -12.23
N GLY A 37 -6.78 -3.50 -12.29
CA GLY A 37 -8.21 -3.70 -12.13
C GLY A 37 -8.61 -4.07 -10.71
N LEU A 38 -7.88 -3.63 -9.68
CA LEU A 38 -8.28 -3.84 -8.29
C LEU A 38 -9.49 -2.97 -7.93
N ALA A 39 -10.28 -3.43 -6.97
CA ALA A 39 -11.56 -2.83 -6.58
C ALA A 39 -11.44 -1.37 -6.11
N GLY A 40 -10.29 -1.00 -5.53
CA GLY A 40 -9.97 0.36 -5.10
C GLY A 40 -8.73 0.40 -4.21
N ALA A 41 -8.15 1.59 -4.03
CA ALA A 41 -7.03 1.83 -3.14
C ALA A 41 -7.23 3.13 -2.36
N THR A 42 -6.87 3.14 -1.08
CA THR A 42 -6.88 4.32 -0.22
C THR A 42 -5.47 4.60 0.27
N VAL A 43 -5.06 5.87 0.29
CA VAL A 43 -3.76 6.29 0.80
C VAL A 43 -3.96 7.14 2.05
N MET A 44 -3.22 6.82 3.11
CA MET A 44 -3.17 7.57 4.36
C MET A 44 -1.73 7.98 4.66
N LYS A 45 -1.53 9.23 5.08
CA LYS A 45 -0.24 9.75 5.52
C LYS A 45 -0.22 9.84 7.04
N GLY A 46 0.74 9.18 7.68
CA GLY A 46 0.94 9.26 9.11
C GLY A 46 1.69 10.53 9.51
N ILE A 47 1.47 10.95 10.76
CA ILE A 47 2.16 12.13 11.34
C ILE A 47 3.55 11.78 11.91
N MET A 48 3.81 10.49 12.15
CA MET A 48 5.09 9.95 12.63
C MET A 48 5.12 8.44 12.43
N GLY A 49 6.31 7.84 12.32
CA GLY A 49 6.49 6.39 12.24
C GLY A 49 7.93 5.96 12.53
N TYR A 50 8.13 4.65 12.70
CA TYR A 50 9.44 4.02 12.74
C TYR A 50 9.34 2.64 12.07
N GLY A 51 10.42 2.15 11.46
CA GLY A 51 10.37 0.89 10.71
C GLY A 51 11.73 0.34 10.31
N ALA A 52 11.75 -0.60 9.36
CA ALA A 52 12.97 -1.28 8.90
C ALA A 52 14.04 -0.30 8.40
N ASN A 53 13.64 0.82 7.78
CA ASN A 53 14.54 1.91 7.36
C ASN A 53 15.02 2.83 8.49
N SER A 54 14.52 2.66 9.73
CA SER A 54 14.99 3.42 10.90
C SER A 54 16.26 2.82 11.54
N ARG A 55 16.86 1.78 10.94
CA ARG A 55 18.09 1.16 11.49
C ARG A 55 19.37 1.82 10.95
N ILE A 56 19.95 2.60 11.87
CA ILE A 56 21.38 2.86 12.09
C ILE A 56 21.98 3.98 11.22
N HIS A 57 21.62 5.23 11.54
CA HIS A 57 22.64 6.28 11.62
C HIS A 57 23.20 6.24 13.05
N THR A 58 24.42 5.71 13.15
CA THR A 58 25.19 5.54 14.37
C THR A 58 25.19 6.80 15.25
N SER A 59 24.93 6.62 16.55
CA SER A 59 25.38 7.50 17.65
C SER A 59 24.84 8.94 17.76
N LYS A 60 23.82 9.34 17.00
CA LYS A 60 23.11 10.59 17.28
C LYS A 60 21.61 10.37 17.23
N ILE A 61 21.05 10.13 18.41
CA ILE A 61 19.72 10.57 18.86
C ILE A 61 18.60 10.15 17.91
N LEU A 62 17.79 9.17 18.32
CA LEU A 62 16.38 8.93 17.93
C LEU A 62 15.80 10.05 17.05
N ARG A 63 16.12 10.04 15.76
CA ARG A 63 15.46 10.92 14.80
C ARG A 63 14.11 10.27 14.56
N LEU A 64 13.10 10.76 15.29
CA LEU A 64 11.72 10.77 14.80
C LEU A 64 11.81 11.07 13.30
N SER A 65 11.40 10.13 12.45
CA SER A 65 11.75 10.18 11.03
C SER A 65 11.22 11.47 10.41
N GLU A 66 12.10 12.22 9.73
CA GLU A 66 11.68 13.31 8.82
C GLU A 66 10.90 12.74 7.63
N ASP A 67 11.09 11.44 7.35
CA ASP A 67 10.36 10.67 6.36
C ASP A 67 9.06 10.13 6.96
N LEU A 68 7.92 10.72 6.57
CA LEU A 68 6.62 10.37 7.11
C LEU A 68 6.13 9.04 6.52
N PRO A 69 5.51 8.16 7.32
CA PRO A 69 4.99 6.90 6.80
C PRO A 69 3.75 7.14 5.93
N VAL A 70 3.70 6.46 4.79
CA VAL A 70 2.54 6.39 3.90
C VAL A 70 2.01 4.97 3.90
N ILE A 71 0.71 4.84 4.09
CA ILE A 71 -0.03 3.59 4.13
C ILE A 71 -0.93 3.53 2.91
N ILE A 72 -0.79 2.47 2.10
CA ILE A 72 -1.68 2.17 0.98
C ILE A 72 -2.52 0.96 1.37
N GLU A 73 -3.83 1.12 1.39
CA GLU A 73 -4.80 0.07 1.71
C GLU A 73 -5.61 -0.32 0.48
N ILE A 74 -5.70 -1.63 0.22
CA ILE A 74 -6.43 -2.21 -0.90
C ILE A 74 -7.26 -3.37 -0.36
N VAL A 75 -8.56 -3.40 -0.65
CA VAL A 75 -9.44 -4.51 -0.29
C VAL A 75 -9.93 -5.19 -1.56
N ASP A 76 -9.58 -6.46 -1.73
CA ASP A 76 -9.98 -7.28 -2.87
C ASP A 76 -9.94 -8.77 -2.51
N SER A 77 -10.25 -9.65 -3.47
CA SER A 77 -10.01 -11.08 -3.33
C SER A 77 -8.52 -11.36 -3.11
N LYS A 78 -8.21 -12.41 -2.34
CA LYS A 78 -6.82 -12.80 -2.06
C LYS A 78 -6.03 -13.02 -3.34
N ASP A 79 -6.61 -13.68 -4.34
CA ASP A 79 -5.92 -14.00 -5.59
C ASP A 79 -5.53 -12.74 -6.39
N ASN A 80 -6.41 -11.73 -6.41
CA ASN A 80 -6.11 -10.43 -7.04
C ASN A 80 -4.97 -9.71 -6.32
N LEU A 81 -4.98 -9.72 -4.98
CA LEU A 81 -3.93 -9.07 -4.18
C LEU A 81 -2.58 -9.78 -4.31
N GLU A 82 -2.56 -11.11 -4.32
CA GLU A 82 -1.34 -11.91 -4.52
C GLU A 82 -0.77 -11.70 -5.93
N THR A 83 -1.63 -11.56 -6.94
CA THR A 83 -1.20 -11.22 -8.31
C THR A 83 -0.59 -9.83 -8.35
N PHE A 84 -1.26 -8.83 -7.75
CA PHE A 84 -0.73 -7.47 -7.66
C PHE A 84 0.59 -7.42 -6.90
N LEU A 85 0.73 -8.15 -5.79
CA LEU A 85 1.97 -8.20 -5.01
C LEU A 85 3.14 -8.73 -5.84
N LYS A 86 2.94 -9.77 -6.65
CA LYS A 86 3.98 -10.27 -7.56
C LYS A 86 4.44 -9.22 -8.57
N ASP A 87 3.53 -8.37 -9.05
CA ASP A 87 3.85 -7.32 -10.02
C ASP A 87 4.63 -6.14 -9.41
N VAL A 88 4.59 -5.97 -8.09
CA VAL A 88 5.23 -4.85 -7.39
C VAL A 88 6.34 -5.26 -6.42
N ASP A 89 6.59 -6.57 -6.25
CA ASP A 89 7.58 -7.11 -5.31
C ASP A 89 8.98 -6.50 -5.54
N ASP A 90 9.46 -6.53 -6.79
CA ASP A 90 10.75 -5.95 -7.18
C ASP A 90 10.81 -4.42 -7.09
N VAL A 91 9.66 -3.76 -6.93
CA VAL A 91 9.57 -2.28 -6.87
C VAL A 91 9.60 -1.79 -5.42
N ILE A 92 9.05 -2.58 -4.49
CA ILE A 92 9.02 -2.24 -3.06
C ILE A 92 10.30 -2.73 -2.39
N GLU A 93 11.42 -2.06 -2.68
CA GLU A 93 12.72 -2.42 -2.11
C GLU A 93 12.77 -2.24 -0.59
N VAL A 94 12.04 -1.25 -0.07
CA VAL A 94 11.93 -1.00 1.37
C VAL A 94 10.50 -0.68 1.79
N GLY A 95 9.99 -1.46 2.73
CA GLY A 95 8.67 -1.25 3.32
C GLY A 95 8.21 -2.46 4.12
N LEU A 96 6.91 -2.50 4.39
CA LEU A 96 6.22 -3.65 4.95
C LEU A 96 4.90 -3.82 4.21
N ALA A 97 4.57 -5.05 3.82
CA ALA A 97 3.24 -5.41 3.32
C ALA A 97 2.60 -6.45 4.24
N THR A 98 1.32 -6.29 4.54
CA THR A 98 0.54 -7.25 5.35
C THR A 98 -0.79 -7.55 4.68
N LEU A 99 -1.26 -8.80 4.82
CA LEU A 99 -2.60 -9.22 4.43
C LEU A 99 -3.41 -9.61 5.67
N GLU A 100 -4.60 -9.05 5.79
CA GLU A 100 -5.57 -9.36 6.85
C GLU A 100 -6.88 -9.86 6.21
N LYS A 101 -7.58 -10.82 6.82
CA LYS A 101 -8.91 -11.24 6.32
C LYS A 101 -9.92 -10.11 6.51
N ALA A 102 -10.74 -9.87 5.49
CA ALA A 102 -11.79 -8.85 5.52
C ALA A 102 -13.14 -9.44 5.06
N ASP A 103 -14.17 -9.25 5.89
CA ASP A 103 -15.56 -9.59 5.54
C ASP A 103 -16.21 -8.37 4.86
N VAL A 104 -16.33 -8.44 3.53
CA VAL A 104 -16.78 -7.31 2.72
C VAL A 104 -18.31 -7.29 2.70
N ARG A 105 -18.90 -6.31 3.39
CA ARG A 105 -20.37 -6.20 3.51
C ARG A 105 -21.06 -5.52 2.33
N PHE A 106 -20.39 -4.54 1.72
CA PHE A 106 -20.93 -3.79 0.59
C PHE A 106 -19.80 -3.32 -0.32
N TYR A 107 -20.01 -3.48 -1.61
CA TYR A 107 -19.18 -2.88 -2.65
C TYR A 107 -20.13 -2.35 -3.71
N ARG A 108 -20.20 -1.02 -3.84
CA ARG A 108 -21.15 -0.32 -4.71
C ARG A 108 -20.39 0.70 -5.53
N HIS A 109 -20.49 0.59 -6.85
CA HIS A 109 -20.02 1.60 -7.78
C HIS A 109 -21.25 2.14 -8.52
N LYS A 110 -21.33 3.46 -8.70
CA LYS A 110 -22.29 4.02 -9.67
C LYS A 110 -21.63 3.93 -11.03
N ASP A 111 -22.27 3.31 -12.02
CA ASP A 111 -21.75 3.35 -13.38
C ASP A 111 -21.40 4.81 -13.75
N PRO A 112 -20.24 5.06 -14.37
CA PRO A 112 -19.90 6.40 -14.79
C PRO A 112 -20.96 6.86 -15.80
N GLU A 113 -21.56 8.03 -15.56
CA GLU A 113 -22.40 8.71 -16.56
C GLU A 113 -21.59 9.08 -17.82
#